data_AF-A0A151J526-F1
#
_entry.id   AF-A0A151J526-F1
#
_cell.length_a   1.000
_cell.length_b   1.000
_cell.length_c   1.000
_cell.angle_alpha   90.00
_cell.angle_beta   90.00
_cell.angle_gamma   90.00
#
_symmetry.space_group_name_H-M   'P 1'
#
loop_
_entity.id
_entity.type
_entity.pdbx_description
1 polymer ?
#
loop_
_entity_poly.entity_id
_entity_poly.type
_entity_poly.pdbx_seq_one_letter_code
_entity_poly.pdbx_strand_id
1 'polypeptide(L)'
;MSATVQPYIIIIGNVENSITAAYVCINSTLWKVGSVLQAVDICFKSFFTFDVEYQIEAYHIWLFIQRALYDVYLVGERSVTIVTTLISRLNQIAL
;
A
#
# COMPACT_ATOMS: atom_id res chain seq x y z
N MET A 1 -15.26 12.66 15.74
CA MET A 1 -14.20 13.10 14.82
C MET A 1 -14.48 12.46 13.48
N SER A 2 -14.68 13.24 12.42
CA SER A 2 -14.91 12.70 11.08
C SER A 2 -13.63 12.00 10.64
N ALA A 3 -13.62 10.67 10.56
CA ALA A 3 -12.48 9.95 10.02
C ALA A 3 -12.35 10.31 8.53
N THR A 4 -11.28 10.99 8.14
CA THR A 4 -10.91 11.11 6.73
C THR A 4 -10.66 9.71 6.20
N VAL A 5 -11.29 9.40 5.07
CA VAL A 5 -11.10 8.11 4.42
C VAL A 5 -9.68 8.09 3.86
N GLN A 6 -8.86 7.18 4.38
CA GLN A 6 -7.48 7.04 3.92
C GLN A 6 -7.44 6.50 2.47
N PRO A 7 -6.43 6.86 1.67
CA PRO A 7 -6.33 6.41 0.28
C PRO A 7 -6.47 4.90 0.13
N TYR A 8 -7.27 4.45 -0.83
CA TYR A 8 -7.49 3.02 -1.07
C TYR A 8 -7.62 2.71 -2.56
N ILE A 9 -7.40 1.43 -2.88
CA ILE A 9 -7.41 0.91 -4.24
C ILE A 9 -8.74 0.22 -4.50
N ILE A 10 -9.30 0.42 -5.69
CA ILE A 10 -10.45 -0.33 -6.18
C ILE A 10 -10.00 -1.13 -7.40
N ILE A 11 -10.20 -2.44 -7.37
CA ILE A 11 -9.94 -3.34 -8.48
C ILE A 11 -11.29 -3.86 -8.97
N ILE A 12 -11.55 -3.71 -10.27
CA ILE A 12 -12.75 -4.22 -10.92
C ILE A 12 -12.36 -5.39 -11.81
N GLY A 13 -13.11 -6.47 -11.72
CA GLY A 13 -12.94 -7.65 -12.55
C GLY A 13 -12.85 -8.94 -11.74
N ASN A 14 -12.50 -10.03 -12.42
CA ASN A 14 -12.20 -11.30 -11.78
C ASN A 14 -10.71 -11.34 -11.41
N VAL A 15 -10.44 -11.61 -10.13
CA VAL A 15 -9.08 -11.62 -9.55
C VAL A 15 -8.20 -12.69 -10.18
N GLU A 16 -8.76 -13.82 -10.62
CA GLU A 16 -8.02 -14.93 -11.20
C GLU A 16 -7.60 -14.61 -12.63
N ASN A 17 -8.52 -14.11 -13.45
CA ASN A 17 -8.37 -14.20 -14.92
C ASN A 17 -8.66 -12.91 -15.69
N SER A 18 -9.30 -11.89 -15.08
CA SER A 18 -9.74 -10.72 -15.84
C SER A 18 -9.95 -9.48 -14.99
N ILE A 19 -8.85 -8.81 -14.65
CA ILE A 19 -8.91 -7.45 -14.11
C ILE A 19 -9.23 -6.49 -15.26
N THR A 20 -10.34 -5.77 -15.14
CA THR A 20 -10.86 -4.87 -16.20
C THR A 20 -10.54 -3.40 -15.92
N ALA A 21 -10.37 -3.03 -14.66
CA ALA A 21 -9.94 -1.69 -14.28
C ALA A 21 -9.33 -1.66 -12.88
N ALA A 22 -8.44 -0.69 -12.68
CA ALA A 22 -7.91 -0.34 -11.36
C ALA A 22 -8.10 1.16 -11.14
N TYR A 23 -8.38 1.53 -9.90
CA TYR A 23 -8.56 2.91 -9.49
C TYR A 23 -7.86 3.17 -8.15
N VAL A 24 -7.51 4.43 -7.92
CA VAL A 24 -7.11 4.93 -6.60
C VAL A 24 -8.13 5.97 -6.16
N CYS A 25 -8.70 5.79 -4.99
CA CYS A 25 -9.55 6.76 -4.34
C CYS A 25 -8.71 7.58 -3.36
N ILE A 26 -8.73 8.90 -3.51
CA ILE A 26 -8.08 9.85 -2.60
C ILE A 26 -9.14 10.87 -2.22
N ASN A 27 -9.49 10.93 -0.93
CA ASN A 27 -10.63 11.69 -0.43
C ASN A 27 -11.94 11.32 -1.17
N SER A 28 -12.48 12.24 -1.96
CA SER A 28 -13.72 12.04 -2.74
C SER A 28 -13.47 11.90 -4.24
N THR A 29 -12.20 11.81 -4.66
CA THR A 29 -11.82 11.74 -6.07
C THR A 29 -11.34 10.33 -6.41
N LEU A 30 -11.93 9.76 -7.47
CA LEU A 30 -11.59 8.44 -7.98
C LEU A 30 -10.80 8.56 -9.28
N TRP A 31 -9.56 8.06 -9.28
CA TRP A 31 -8.65 8.12 -10.40
C TRP A 31 -8.52 6.76 -11.06
N LYS A 32 -8.87 6.64 -12.34
CA LYS A 32 -8.60 5.42 -13.12
C LYS A 32 -7.12 5.37 -13.47
N VAL A 33 -6.50 4.22 -13.25
CA VAL A 33 -5.08 3.99 -13.52
C VAL A 33 -4.89 2.82 -14.49
N GLY A 34 -3.70 2.72 -15.09
CA GLY A 34 -3.38 1.77 -16.15
C GLY A 34 -3.17 0.33 -15.68
N SER A 35 -2.87 0.11 -14.39
CA SER A 35 -2.69 -1.24 -13.84
C SER A 35 -2.90 -1.26 -12.32
N VAL A 36 -3.10 -2.46 -11.76
CA VAL A 36 -3.14 -2.66 -10.30
C VAL A 36 -1.83 -2.24 -9.65
N LEU A 37 -0.69 -2.57 -10.27
CA LEU A 37 0.61 -2.18 -9.75
C LEU A 37 0.76 -0.65 -9.68
N GLN A 38 0.29 0.05 -10.72
CA GLN A 38 0.26 1.51 -10.70
C GLN A 38 -0.70 2.05 -9.62
N ALA A 39 -1.82 1.36 -9.36
CA ALA A 39 -2.72 1.72 -8.28
C ALA A 39 -2.04 1.61 -6.89
N VAL A 40 -1.30 0.51 -6.67
CA VAL A 40 -0.51 0.30 -5.45
C VAL A 40 0.54 1.40 -5.28
N ASP A 41 1.30 1.72 -6.32
CA ASP A 41 2.33 2.76 -6.28
C ASP A 41 1.76 4.14 -5.95
N ILE A 42 0.69 4.55 -6.63
CA ILE A 42 0.04 5.85 -6.38
C ILE A 42 -0.58 5.88 -4.98
N CYS A 43 -1.26 4.81 -4.56
CA CYS A 43 -1.88 4.75 -3.23
C CYS A 43 -0.82 4.83 -2.12
N PHE A 44 0.28 4.09 -2.25
CA PHE A 44 1.40 4.13 -1.30
C PHE A 44 2.00 5.53 -1.20
N LYS A 45 2.33 6.16 -2.34
CA LYS A 45 2.91 7.52 -2.37
C LYS A 45 1.96 8.58 -1.82
N SER A 46 0.64 8.33 -1.88
CA SER A 46 -0.36 9.26 -1.36
C SER A 46 -0.25 9.43 0.15
N PHE A 47 0.11 8.37 0.91
CA PHE A 47 0.31 8.48 2.36
C PHE A 47 1.37 9.52 2.72
N PHE A 48 2.49 9.52 1.99
CA PHE A 48 3.59 10.48 2.18
C PHE A 48 3.26 11.86 1.62
N THR A 49 2.60 11.91 0.45
CA THR A 49 2.28 13.18 -0.24
C THR A 49 1.30 14.02 0.56
N PHE A 50 0.33 13.38 1.22
CA PHE A 50 -0.71 14.05 1.98
C PHE A 50 -0.46 14.05 3.50
N ASP A 51 0.68 13.52 3.95
CA ASP A 51 1.00 13.36 5.38
C ASP A 51 -0.12 12.66 6.17
N VAL A 52 -0.56 11.52 5.65
CA VAL A 52 -1.65 10.72 6.23
C VAL A 52 -1.15 9.35 6.68
N GLU A 53 -1.58 8.92 7.85
CA GLU A 53 -1.23 7.61 8.40
C GLU A 53 -1.81 6.46 7.55
N TYR A 54 -1.17 5.28 7.57
CA TYR A 54 -1.77 4.08 7.00
C TYR A 54 -3.07 3.68 7.72
N GLN A 55 -3.97 2.96 7.04
CA GLN A 55 -5.09 2.33 7.73
C GLN A 55 -4.58 1.37 8.79
N ILE A 56 -5.19 1.36 9.98
CA ILE A 56 -4.73 0.52 11.08
C ILE A 56 -4.85 -0.98 10.75
N GLU A 57 -5.90 -1.35 10.02
CA GLU A 57 -6.17 -2.72 9.56
C GLU A 57 -5.14 -3.19 8.53
N ALA A 58 -4.59 -2.27 7.73
CA ALA A 58 -3.64 -2.56 6.67
C ALA A 58 -2.20 -2.12 6.99
N TYR A 59 -1.93 -1.64 8.20
CA TYR A 59 -0.64 -1.04 8.58
C TYR A 59 0.54 -1.97 8.27
N HIS A 60 0.40 -3.25 8.61
CA HIS A 60 1.43 -4.26 8.37
C HIS A 60 1.68 -4.52 6.88
N ILE A 61 0.66 -4.42 6.03
CA ILE A 61 0.77 -4.57 4.57
C ILE A 61 1.54 -3.39 3.99
N TRP A 62 1.16 -2.17 4.36
CA TRP A 62 1.83 -0.96 3.89
C TRP A 62 3.27 -0.86 4.41
N LEU A 63 3.53 -1.24 5.66
CA LEU A 63 4.88 -1.29 6.21
C LEU A 63 5.75 -2.32 5.48
N PHE A 64 5.17 -3.45 5.08
CA PHE A 64 5.87 -4.43 4.25
C PHE A 64 6.21 -3.86 2.88
N ILE A 65 5.25 -3.23 2.19
CA ILE A 65 5.49 -2.55 0.90
C ILE A 65 6.59 -1.48 1.03
N GLN A 66 6.49 -0.63 2.05
CA GLN A 66 7.43 0.45 2.33
C GLN A 66 8.88 -0.06 2.42
N ARG A 67 9.11 -1.13 3.19
CA ARG A 67 10.46 -1.63 3.45
C ARG A 67 10.95 -2.60 2.37
N ALA A 68 10.09 -3.52 1.91
CA ALA A 68 10.48 -4.56 0.98
C ALA A 68 10.60 -4.07 -0.47
N LEU A 69 9.77 -3.09 -0.88
CA LEU A 69 9.71 -2.63 -2.27
C LEU A 69 10.34 -1.25 -2.46
N TYR A 70 10.21 -0.35 -1.48
CA TYR A 70 10.71 1.04 -1.59
C TYR A 70 11.95 1.32 -0.74
N ASP A 71 12.37 0.39 0.13
CA ASP A 71 13.50 0.56 1.04
C ASP A 71 13.43 1.85 1.90
N VAL A 72 12.21 2.20 2.34
CA VAL A 72 11.95 3.40 3.15
C VAL A 72 11.79 3.04 4.63
N TYR A 73 12.44 3.80 5.52
CA TYR A 73 12.35 3.66 6.98
C TYR A 73 12.11 5.02 7.63
N LEU A 74 11.04 5.14 8.42
CA LEU A 74 10.69 6.38 9.11
C LEU A 74 11.09 6.36 10.59
N VAL A 75 11.46 7.53 11.12
CA VAL A 75 11.79 7.68 12.54
C VAL A 75 10.51 7.51 13.37
N GLY A 76 10.56 6.63 14.37
CA GLY A 76 9.44 6.41 15.28
C GLY A 76 8.30 5.55 14.71
N GLU A 77 8.48 4.96 13.53
CA GLU A 77 7.49 4.01 13.00
C GLU A 77 7.38 2.76 13.87
N ARG A 78 6.17 2.19 13.95
CA ARG A 78 5.93 1.01 14.77
C ARG A 78 6.57 -0.21 14.11
N SER A 79 7.34 -0.97 14.90
CA SER A 79 7.83 -2.25 14.43
C SER A 79 6.72 -3.31 14.48
N VAL A 80 6.59 -4.07 13.40
CA VAL A 80 5.67 -5.21 13.31
C VAL A 80 6.49 -6.46 13.07
N THR A 81 6.51 -7.37 14.05
CA THR A 81 7.37 -8.57 14.01
C THR A 81 7.18 -9.40 12.75
N ILE A 82 5.92 -9.62 12.34
CA ILE A 82 5.63 -10.41 11.13
C ILE A 82 6.25 -9.79 9.87
N VAL A 83 6.25 -8.45 9.76
CA VAL A 83 6.86 -7.74 8.62
C VAL A 83 8.37 -7.94 8.61
N THR A 84 9.03 -7.77 9.77
CA THR A 84 10.49 -7.98 9.88
C THR A 84 10.89 -9.42 9.55
N THR A 85 10.10 -10.41 10.00
CA THR A 85 10.36 -11.83 9.69
C THR A 85 10.18 -12.12 8.20
N LEU A 86 9.14 -11.57 7.56
CA LEU A 86 8.89 -11.77 6.13
C LEU A 86 9.98 -11.15 5.26
N ILE A 87 10.42 -9.94 5.57
CA ILE A 87 11.53 -9.28 4.85
C ILE A 87 12.81 -10.09 4.98
N SER A 88 13.14 -10.54 6.20
CA SER A 88 14.31 -11.39 6.42
C SER A 88 14.26 -12.69 5.61
N ARG A 89 13.09 -13.34 5.51
CA ARG A 89 12.92 -14.54 4.69
C ARG A 89 13.04 -14.26 3.19
N LEU A 90 12.45 -13.17 2.71
CA LEU A 90 12.55 -12.80 1.29
C LEU A 90 14.00 -12.55 0.88
N ASN A 91 14.77 -11.86 1.73
CA ASN A 91 16.19 -11.60 1.48
C ASN A 91 17.05 -12.88 1.45
N GLN A 92 16.61 -13.97 2.08
CA GLN A 92 17.29 -15.27 2.00
C GLN A 92 16.98 -16.04 0.71
N ILE A 93 15.87 -15.73 0.03
CA ILE A 93 15.43 -16.41 -1.21
C ILE A 93 15.90 -15.64 -2.45
N ALA A 94 16.11 -14.33 -2.34
CA ALA A 94 16.59 -13.47 -3.42
C ALA A 94 18.12 -13.53 -3.65
N LEU A 95 18.83 -14.42 -2.93
CA LEU A 95 20.27 -14.71 -3.08
C LEU A 95 20.49 -15.99 -3.89
#